data_AF-F0ZC00-F1
#
_entry.id   AF-F0ZC00-F1
#
_cell.length_a   1.000
_cell.length_b   1.000
_cell.length_c   1.000
_cell.angle_alpha   90.00
_cell.angle_beta   90.00
_cell.angle_gamma   90.00
#
_symmetry.space_group_name_H-M   'P 1'
#
loop_
_entity.id
_entity.type
_entity.pdbx_description
1 polymer ?
#
loop_
_entity_poly.entity_id
_entity_poly.type
_entity_poly.pdbx_seq_one_letter_code
_entity_poly.pdbx_strand_id
1 'polypeptide(L)'
;DALLQWCKDSTQGYKGVEITNFTTSWTDGVAYLALVHRFKPSLLDFSAVTNKDKHANYKQAFKLAEDHLGVPAFIDADDLAQLPFVDRQSNVCYLAEFY
;
A
#
# COMPACT_ATOMS: atom_id res chain seq x y z
N ASP A 1 -14.87 -1.84 -11.25
CA ASP A 1 -13.50 -2.32 -11.53
C ASP A 1 -13.17 -3.38 -10.49
N ALA A 2 -12.81 -4.60 -10.90
CA ALA A 2 -12.68 -5.75 -9.98
C ALA A 2 -11.54 -5.54 -8.97
N LEU A 3 -10.40 -5.03 -9.43
CA LEU A 3 -9.24 -4.74 -8.58
C LEU A 3 -9.54 -3.68 -7.53
N LEU A 4 -10.30 -2.63 -7.88
CA LEU A 4 -10.66 -1.57 -6.92
C LEU A 4 -11.56 -2.13 -5.82
N GLN A 5 -12.50 -3.00 -6.18
CA GLN A 5 -13.37 -3.64 -5.20
C GLN A 5 -12.55 -4.56 -4.29
N TRP A 6 -11.66 -5.35 -4.86
CA TRP A 6 -10.75 -6.20 -4.08
C TRP A 6 -9.87 -5.39 -3.11
N CYS A 7 -9.34 -4.23 -3.53
CA CYS A 7 -8.57 -3.36 -2.63
C CYS A 7 -9.42 -2.85 -1.46
N LYS A 8 -10.67 -2.46 -1.72
CA LYS A 8 -11.62 -2.03 -0.68
C LYS A 8 -11.92 -3.15 0.30
N ASP A 9 -12.24 -4.34 -0.21
CA ASP A 9 -12.59 -5.49 0.63
C ASP A 9 -11.37 -5.96 1.45
N SER A 10 -10.17 -5.92 0.87
CA SER A 10 -8.92 -6.31 1.53
C SER A 10 -8.46 -5.35 2.62
N THR A 11 -8.84 -4.08 2.51
CA THR A 11 -8.50 -3.01 3.47
C THR A 11 -9.67 -2.62 4.37
N GLN A 12 -10.79 -3.35 4.32
CA GLN A 12 -11.94 -3.09 5.16
C GLN A 12 -11.59 -3.29 6.66
N GLY A 13 -11.91 -2.29 7.48
CA GLY A 13 -11.68 -2.34 8.93
C GLY A 13 -10.32 -1.80 9.39
N TYR A 14 -9.42 -1.45 8.46
CA TYR A 14 -8.16 -0.78 8.82
C TYR A 14 -8.40 0.71 9.10
N LYS A 15 -8.05 1.16 10.30
CA LYS A 15 -8.22 2.54 10.71
C LYS A 15 -7.34 3.46 9.85
N GLY A 16 -7.94 4.52 9.30
CA GLY A 16 -7.23 5.51 8.50
C GLY A 16 -6.98 5.08 7.05
N VAL A 17 -7.57 3.97 6.60
CA VAL A 17 -7.50 3.53 5.20
C VAL A 17 -8.88 3.62 4.57
N GLU A 18 -8.98 4.40 3.49
CA GLU A 18 -10.19 4.50 2.67
C GLU A 18 -9.82 4.50 1.19
N ILE A 19 -10.07 3.36 0.52
CA ILE A 19 -9.75 3.20 -0.89
C ILE A 19 -10.93 3.63 -1.75
N THR A 20 -10.79 4.77 -2.44
CA THR A 20 -11.78 5.29 -3.39
C THR A 20 -11.26 5.32 -4.83
N ASN A 21 -9.93 5.31 -5.00
CA ASN A 21 -9.24 5.39 -6.28
C ASN A 21 -7.85 4.71 -6.23
N PHE A 22 -7.13 4.75 -7.35
CA PHE A 22 -5.76 4.20 -7.49
C PHE A 22 -4.67 5.28 -7.43
N THR A 23 -4.97 6.48 -6.95
CA THR A 23 -4.02 7.60 -6.90
C THR A 23 -3.92 8.14 -5.48
N THR A 24 -4.81 9.05 -5.09
CA THR A 24 -4.76 9.77 -3.81
C THR A 24 -5.03 8.89 -2.59
N SER A 25 -5.77 7.80 -2.74
CA SER A 25 -6.02 6.83 -1.65
C SER A 25 -4.76 6.09 -1.17
N TRP A 26 -3.64 6.21 -1.90
CA TRP A 26 -2.41 5.47 -1.65
C TRP A 26 -1.24 6.38 -1.23
N THR A 27 -1.44 7.70 -1.23
CA THR A 27 -0.38 8.72 -1.08
C THR A 27 0.33 8.72 0.28
N ASP A 28 -0.30 8.22 1.33
CA ASP A 28 0.29 8.17 2.67
C ASP A 28 1.00 6.85 2.99
N GLY A 29 0.96 5.88 2.06
CA GLY A 29 1.56 4.55 2.21
C GLY A 29 0.84 3.60 3.19
N VAL A 30 -0.16 4.09 3.92
CA VAL A 30 -0.87 3.29 4.94
C VAL A 30 -1.70 2.19 4.28
N ALA A 31 -2.28 2.48 3.12
CA ALA A 31 -3.02 1.51 2.31
C ALA A 31 -2.15 0.29 1.89
N TYR A 32 -0.88 0.50 1.51
CA TYR A 32 0.01 -0.60 1.17
C TYR A 32 0.36 -1.45 2.40
N LEU A 33 0.63 -0.81 3.54
CA LEU A 33 0.85 -1.52 4.80
C LEU A 33 -0.37 -2.34 5.23
N ALA A 34 -1.59 -1.85 4.98
CA ALA A 34 -2.82 -2.57 5.26
C ALA A 34 -2.95 -3.83 4.40
N LEU A 35 -2.59 -3.76 3.11
CA LEU A 35 -2.53 -4.94 2.25
C LEU A 35 -1.51 -5.96 2.76
N VAL A 36 -0.29 -5.53 3.09
CA VAL A 36 0.74 -6.42 3.64
C VAL A 36 0.26 -7.09 4.94
N HIS A 37 -0.31 -6.32 5.86
CA HIS A 37 -0.86 -6.83 7.11
C HIS A 37 -2.02 -7.80 6.85
N ARG A 38 -2.85 -7.56 5.83
CA ARG A 38 -3.97 -8.44 5.48
C ARG A 38 -3.49 -9.83 5.08
N PHE A 39 -2.42 -9.93 4.30
CA PHE A 39 -1.82 -11.20 3.91
C PHE A 39 -1.07 -11.87 5.06
N LYS A 40 -0.35 -11.08 5.86
CA LYS A 40 0.44 -11.61 6.98
C LYS A 40 0.47 -10.63 8.15
N PRO A 41 -0.50 -10.74 9.09
CA PRO A 41 -0.63 -9.82 10.22
C PRO A 41 0.60 -9.76 11.13
N SER A 42 1.42 -10.83 11.15
CA SER A 42 2.61 -10.89 12.00
C SER A 42 3.79 -10.03 11.52
N LEU A 43 3.72 -9.43 10.32
CA LEU A 43 4.84 -8.67 9.74
C LEU A 43 4.94 -7.24 10.23
N LEU A 44 3.83 -6.66 10.69
CA LEU A 44 3.81 -5.31 11.24
C LEU A 44 2.71 -5.17 12.28
N ASP A 45 2.93 -4.30 13.27
CA ASP A 45 1.86 -3.85 14.14
C ASP A 45 1.13 -2.69 13.48
N PHE A 46 -0.02 -2.97 12.87
CA PHE A 46 -0.79 -1.92 12.19
C PHE A 46 -1.33 -0.86 13.16
N SER A 47 -1.47 -1.17 14.46
CA SER A 47 -1.97 -0.21 15.44
C SER A 47 -1.01 0.97 15.68
N ALA A 48 0.27 0.75 15.40
CA ALA A 48 1.33 1.75 15.49
C ALA A 48 1.54 2.55 14.19
N VAL A 49 0.90 2.16 13.08
CA VAL A 49 1.05 2.82 11.78
C VAL A 49 0.35 4.18 11.79
N THR A 50 1.03 5.19 11.25
CA THR A 50 0.49 6.56 11.15
C THR A 50 0.70 7.12 9.74
N ASN A 51 -0.14 8.06 9.34
CA ASN A 51 -0.03 8.76 8.05
C ASN A 51 0.95 9.95 8.06
N LYS A 52 1.78 10.09 9.10
CA LYS A 52 2.68 11.23 9.27
C LYS A 52 3.96 11.12 8.44
N ASP A 53 4.37 9.91 8.11
CA ASP A 53 5.60 9.64 7.37
C ASP A 53 5.33 8.67 6.22
N LYS A 54 4.89 9.21 5.10
CA LYS A 54 4.61 8.43 3.89
C LYS A 54 5.86 7.73 3.36
N HIS A 55 7.04 8.31 3.55
CA HIS A 55 8.30 7.75 3.08
C HIS A 55 8.65 6.46 3.82
N ALA A 56 8.59 6.50 5.16
CA ALA A 56 8.78 5.32 5.99
C ALA A 56 7.72 4.24 5.66
N ASN A 57 6.46 4.65 5.47
CA ASN A 57 5.37 3.72 5.13
C ASN A 57 5.62 3.00 3.80
N TYR A 58 6.01 3.72 2.74
CA TYR A 58 6.32 3.11 1.44
C TYR A 58 7.50 2.15 1.54
N LYS A 59 8.61 2.58 2.17
CA LYS A 59 9.79 1.73 2.32
C LYS A 59 9.47 0.45 3.06
N GLN A 60 8.72 0.54 4.15
CA GLN A 60 8.33 -0.64 4.92
C GLN A 60 7.37 -1.54 4.14
N ALA A 61 6.35 -0.97 3.48
CA ALA A 61 5.37 -1.76 2.76
C ALA A 61 6.01 -2.53 1.60
N PHE A 62 6.78 -1.85 0.76
CA PHE A 62 7.41 -2.46 -0.42
C PHE A 62 8.44 -3.51 -0.02
N LYS A 63 9.25 -3.23 1.01
CA LYS A 63 10.21 -4.22 1.54
C LYS A 63 9.52 -5.47 2.08
N LEU A 64 8.50 -5.31 2.92
CA LEU A 64 7.79 -6.46 3.50
C LEU A 64 7.05 -7.28 2.42
N ALA A 65 6.49 -6.60 1.42
CA ALA A 65 5.84 -7.26 0.30
C ALA A 65 6.83 -8.09 -0.53
N GLU A 66 8.00 -7.54 -0.82
CA GLU A 66 9.05 -8.24 -1.57
C GLU A 66 9.63 -9.42 -0.77
N ASP A 67 10.06 -9.17 0.47
CA ASP A 67 10.75 -10.15 1.32
C ASP A 67 9.84 -11.33 1.75
N HIS A 68 8.53 -11.10 1.89
CA HIS A 68 7.63 -12.08 2.52
C HIS A 68 6.43 -12.49 1.68
N LEU A 69 6.01 -11.69 0.71
CA LEU A 69 4.87 -11.98 -0.16
C LEU A 69 5.32 -12.27 -1.60
N GLY A 70 6.60 -12.05 -1.93
CA GLY A 70 7.12 -12.24 -3.28
C GLY A 70 6.61 -11.21 -4.29
N VAL A 71 6.12 -10.06 -3.81
CA VAL A 71 5.60 -8.98 -4.66
C VAL A 71 6.73 -7.99 -4.94
N PRO A 72 7.30 -7.95 -6.15
CA PRO A 72 8.44 -7.11 -6.47
C PRO A 72 8.10 -5.62 -6.45
N ALA A 73 8.98 -4.81 -5.87
CA ALA A 73 8.79 -3.37 -5.80
C ALA A 73 9.28 -2.68 -7.09
N PHE A 74 8.35 -2.34 -7.99
CA PHE A 74 8.68 -1.61 -9.22
C PHE A 74 8.73 -0.08 -9.04
N ILE A 75 8.23 0.42 -7.90
CA ILE A 75 8.12 1.85 -7.61
C ILE A 75 9.14 2.19 -6.53
N ASP A 76 9.99 3.17 -6.80
CA ASP A 76 10.94 3.67 -5.82
C ASP A 76 10.21 4.46 -4.72
N ALA A 77 10.43 4.07 -3.46
CA ALA A 77 9.78 4.68 -2.31
C ALA A 77 10.26 6.11 -2.01
N ASP A 78 11.53 6.41 -2.30
CA ASP A 78 12.10 7.75 -2.15
C ASP A 78 11.45 8.71 -3.15
N ASP A 79 11.36 8.30 -4.42
CA ASP A 79 10.72 9.11 -5.49
C ASP A 79 9.23 9.27 -5.25
N LEU A 80 8.52 8.19 -4.90
CA LEU A 80 7.08 8.23 -4.66
C LEU A 80 6.73 9.15 -3.47
N ALA A 81 7.59 9.20 -2.45
CA ALA A 81 7.41 10.09 -1.31
C ALA A 81 7.56 11.58 -1.70
N GLN A 82 8.23 11.92 -2.79
CA GLN A 82 8.28 13.31 -3.27
C GLN A 82 7.03 13.71 -4.06
N LEU A 83 6.26 12.75 -4.55
CA LEU A 83 5.08 13.02 -5.37
C LEU A 83 3.85 13.42 -4.53
N PRO A 84 2.99 14.31 -5.05
CA PRO A 84 1.74 14.68 -4.40
C PRO A 84 0.69 13.57 -4.45
N PHE A 85 0.78 12.66 -5.42
CA PHE A 85 -0.09 11.50 -5.56
C PHE A 85 0.63 10.40 -6.35
N VAL A 86 0.19 9.16 -6.16
CA VAL A 86 0.68 8.00 -6.90
C VAL A 86 0.15 8.04 -8.33
N ASP A 87 0.99 7.74 -9.32
CA ASP A 87 0.54 7.55 -10.70
C ASP A 87 -0.42 6.35 -10.81
N ARG A 88 -1.53 6.54 -11.52
CA ARG A 88 -2.60 5.54 -11.62
C ARG A 88 -2.10 4.25 -12.26
N GLN A 89 -1.40 4.35 -13.39
CA GLN A 89 -1.07 3.19 -14.20
C GLN A 89 -0.02 2.33 -13.49
N SER A 90 1.00 2.98 -12.93
CA SER A 90 2.05 2.35 -12.14
C SER A 90 1.47 1.66 -10.90
N ASN A 91 0.54 2.33 -10.20
CA ASN A 91 -0.11 1.74 -9.02
C ASN A 91 -0.99 0.53 -9.37
N VAL A 92 -1.77 0.61 -10.45
CA VAL A 92 -2.61 -0.52 -10.90
C VAL A 92 -1.74 -1.73 -11.24
N CYS A 93 -0.62 -1.55 -11.95
CA CYS A 93 0.31 -2.64 -12.23
C CYS A 93 0.86 -3.25 -10.94
N TYR A 94 1.28 -2.43 -9.98
CA TYR A 94 1.80 -2.93 -8.70
C TYR A 94 0.74 -3.67 -7.87
N LEU A 95 -0.48 -3.14 -7.78
CA LEU A 95 -1.58 -3.76 -7.04
C LEU A 95 -2.07 -5.06 -7.67
N ALA A 96 -1.91 -5.22 -8.99
CA ALA A 96 -2.25 -6.45 -9.68
C ALA A 96 -1.35 -7.63 -9.25
N GLU A 97 -0.13 -7.38 -8.78
CA GLU A 97 0.75 -8.44 -8.25
C GLU A 97 0.30 -8.96 -6.87
N PHE A 98 -0.51 -8.19 -6.13
CA PHE A 98 -1.14 -8.67 -4.89
C PHE A 98 -2.45 -9.43 -5.13
N TYR A 99 -3.07 -9.24 -6.30
CA TYR A 99 -4.42 -9.72 -6.61
C TYR A 99 -4.41 -11.18 -7.08
#